data_AF-A0A0U1L0V6-F1
#
_entry.id   AF-A0A0U1L0V6-F1
#
_cell.length_a   1.000
_cell.length_b   1.000
_cell.length_c   1.000
_cell.angle_alpha   90.00
_cell.angle_beta   90.00
_cell.angle_gamma   90.00
#
_symmetry.space_group_name_H-M   'P 1'
#
loop_
_entity.id
_entity.type
_entity.pdbx_description
1 polymer ?
#
loop_
_entity_poly.entity_id
_entity_poly.type
_entity_poly.pdbx_seq_one_letter_code
_entity_poly.pdbx_strand_id
1 'polypeptide(L)'
;MTLGELVKNPKGFKVVGIYRISRFEVKTARNGKSYGDCLISDHSFEVPAKYWDISGDSAMLFQQNGILRLEAMLDFFKDSPQLTIVGGYVPSPVEIDQALQSLGMMAPRKIDDMVSELTAIIASIKQEGLRDLLIAIFDTNKPFAEKFKRHPGAVKNHHAYIGGLLAHTLEVAAAALDHCNRNDKINRDILLAAALVHDIGKVREIEVDAFGMGIGFTREGKLLRHISLGMEMLEHACQEVGLAPELGLMLKHCILSHHGQAEWGSPVEPMLLEAELLHYLDNLSAKTEQFSREAGRAEPGGFNRSATLRREVYRPSIE
;
A
#
# COMPACT_ATOMS: atom_id res chain seq x y z
N MET A 1 11.90 -15.34 -6.51
CA MET A 1 12.04 -15.02 -7.94
C MET A 1 10.77 -14.31 -8.34
N THR A 2 10.89 -13.14 -8.97
CA THR A 2 9.75 -12.42 -9.52
C THR A 2 9.21 -13.15 -10.76
N LEU A 3 7.97 -12.88 -11.14
CA LEU A 3 7.41 -13.42 -12.39
C LEU A 3 8.19 -12.93 -13.61
N GLY A 4 8.72 -11.70 -13.57
CA GLY A 4 9.63 -11.12 -14.58
C GLY A 4 10.90 -11.93 -14.83
N GLU A 5 11.51 -12.41 -13.77
CA GLU A 5 12.67 -13.30 -13.87
C GLU A 5 12.24 -14.71 -14.29
N LEU A 6 11.11 -15.19 -13.77
CA LEU A 6 10.59 -16.52 -14.03
C LEU A 6 10.36 -16.75 -15.52
N VAL A 7 9.67 -15.85 -16.22
CA VAL A 7 9.30 -16.03 -17.63
C VAL A 7 10.50 -15.96 -18.60
N LYS A 8 11.67 -15.52 -18.13
CA LYS A 8 12.92 -15.53 -18.91
C LYS A 8 13.57 -16.94 -18.97
N ASN A 9 13.04 -17.92 -18.23
CA ASN A 9 13.56 -19.29 -18.18
C ASN A 9 13.01 -20.16 -19.32
N PRO A 10 13.70 -21.26 -19.68
CA PRO A 10 13.23 -22.17 -20.72
C PRO A 10 11.99 -22.98 -20.30
N LYS A 11 11.25 -23.51 -21.28
CA LYS A 11 10.19 -24.50 -21.06
C LYS A 11 10.69 -25.69 -20.24
N GLY A 12 9.88 -26.13 -19.28
CA GLY A 12 10.20 -27.20 -18.34
C GLY A 12 10.94 -26.74 -17.09
N PHE A 13 11.26 -25.44 -16.98
CA PHE A 13 11.85 -24.89 -15.75
C PHE A 13 10.92 -25.13 -14.55
N LYS A 14 11.48 -25.72 -13.49
CA LYS A 14 10.76 -25.99 -12.25
C LYS A 14 10.75 -24.74 -11.39
N VAL A 15 9.56 -24.39 -10.95
CA VAL A 15 9.28 -23.23 -10.10
C VAL A 15 8.84 -23.74 -8.75
N VAL A 16 9.54 -23.33 -7.70
CA VAL A 16 9.11 -23.50 -6.32
C VAL A 16 9.17 -22.13 -5.64
N GLY A 17 8.03 -21.62 -5.21
CA GLY A 17 7.97 -20.29 -4.61
C GLY A 17 6.60 -19.95 -4.05
N ILE A 18 6.54 -18.89 -3.26
CA ILE A 18 5.30 -18.36 -2.69
C ILE A 18 4.82 -17.24 -3.60
N TYR A 19 3.58 -17.36 -4.08
CA TYR A 19 2.99 -16.39 -5.00
C TYR A 19 1.53 -16.11 -4.65
N ARG A 20 1.04 -14.94 -5.07
CA ARG A 20 -0.36 -14.57 -4.96
C ARG A 20 -1.15 -15.12 -6.14
N ILE A 21 -2.35 -15.62 -5.87
CA ILE A 21 -3.34 -16.08 -6.85
C ILE A 21 -4.38 -14.97 -7.01
N SER A 22 -4.20 -14.09 -7.98
CA SER A 22 -5.09 -12.94 -8.19
C SER A 22 -6.48 -13.32 -8.73
N ARG A 23 -6.58 -14.47 -9.40
CA ARG A 23 -7.84 -15.05 -9.89
C ARG A 23 -7.80 -16.56 -9.79
N PHE A 24 -8.93 -17.16 -9.45
CA PHE A 24 -9.11 -18.60 -9.44
C PHE A 24 -10.54 -18.98 -9.86
N GLU A 25 -10.66 -19.90 -10.82
CA GLU A 25 -11.91 -20.49 -11.26
C GLU A 25 -11.73 -21.99 -11.52
N VAL A 26 -12.70 -22.82 -11.12
CA VAL A 26 -12.74 -24.22 -11.54
C VAL A 26 -13.47 -24.34 -12.87
N LYS A 27 -12.83 -24.94 -13.87
CA LYS A 27 -13.37 -25.15 -15.21
C LYS A 27 -13.32 -26.62 -15.60
N THR A 28 -14.14 -27.00 -16.56
CA THR A 28 -14.15 -28.36 -17.11
C THR A 28 -13.41 -28.39 -18.45
N ALA A 29 -12.45 -29.30 -18.59
CA ALA A 29 -11.72 -29.53 -19.82
C ALA A 29 -12.55 -30.34 -20.83
N ARG A 30 -12.11 -30.40 -22.08
CA ARG A 30 -12.80 -31.14 -23.15
C ARG A 30 -12.93 -32.64 -22.88
N ASN A 31 -12.07 -33.20 -22.04
CA ASN A 31 -12.10 -34.60 -21.60
C ASN A 31 -13.04 -34.83 -20.40
N GLY A 32 -13.82 -33.82 -19.99
CA GLY A 32 -14.75 -33.90 -18.87
C GLY A 32 -14.14 -33.73 -17.48
N LYS A 33 -12.81 -33.67 -17.35
CA LYS A 33 -12.14 -33.47 -16.05
C LYS A 33 -12.12 -31.99 -15.65
N SER A 34 -12.19 -31.73 -14.35
CA SER A 34 -12.06 -30.38 -13.80
C SER A 34 -10.60 -29.95 -13.73
N TYR A 35 -10.33 -28.65 -13.92
CA TYR A 35 -9.03 -28.03 -13.73
C TYR A 35 -9.19 -26.64 -13.11
N GLY A 36 -8.20 -26.23 -12.32
CA GLY A 36 -8.08 -24.87 -11.79
C GLY A 36 -7.50 -23.94 -12.83
N ASP A 37 -8.23 -22.89 -13.18
CA ASP A 37 -7.79 -21.79 -14.01
C ASP A 37 -7.39 -20.62 -13.12
N CYS A 38 -6.09 -20.33 -13.04
CA CYS A 38 -5.53 -19.36 -12.10
C CYS A 38 -4.81 -18.23 -12.85
N LEU A 39 -4.77 -17.05 -12.23
CA LEU A 39 -3.77 -16.03 -12.52
C LEU A 39 -2.87 -15.89 -11.30
N ILE A 40 -1.57 -16.02 -11.51
CA ILE A 40 -0.55 -15.80 -10.49
C ILE A 40 0.02 -14.41 -10.72
N SER A 41 0.12 -13.60 -9.66
CA SER A 41 0.53 -12.19 -9.76
C SER A 41 1.67 -11.86 -8.80
N ASP A 42 2.53 -10.94 -9.21
CA ASP A 42 3.39 -10.14 -8.34
C ASP A 42 3.20 -8.63 -8.62
N HIS A 43 4.12 -7.77 -8.17
CA HIS A 43 4.04 -6.33 -8.46
C HIS A 43 4.23 -5.96 -9.94
N SER A 44 4.75 -6.87 -10.76
CA SER A 44 5.18 -6.61 -12.13
C SER A 44 4.13 -7.00 -13.17
N PHE A 45 3.61 -8.24 -13.15
CA PHE A 45 2.57 -8.72 -14.06
C PHE A 45 1.90 -10.01 -13.57
N GLU A 46 0.95 -10.52 -14.36
CA GLU A 46 0.23 -11.76 -14.09
C GLU A 46 0.62 -12.85 -15.10
N VAL A 47 0.76 -14.08 -14.62
CA VAL A 47 1.03 -15.27 -15.44
C VAL A 47 -0.14 -16.25 -15.30
N PRO A 48 -0.75 -16.70 -16.42
CA PRO A 48 -1.75 -17.76 -16.38
C PRO A 48 -1.17 -19.05 -15.81
N ALA A 49 -1.91 -19.72 -14.94
CA ALA A 49 -1.53 -21.00 -14.40
C ALA A 49 -2.69 -22.00 -14.44
N LYS A 50 -2.38 -23.26 -14.75
CA LYS A 50 -3.34 -24.36 -14.82
C LYS A 50 -3.01 -25.39 -13.76
N TYR A 51 -4.01 -25.80 -13.00
CA TYR A 51 -3.90 -26.94 -12.09
C TYR A 51 -4.83 -28.06 -12.58
N TRP A 52 -4.25 -29.04 -13.28
CA TRP A 52 -5.01 -30.11 -13.92
C TRP A 52 -5.53 -31.12 -12.92
N ASP A 53 -6.63 -31.77 -13.28
CA ASP A 53 -7.27 -32.83 -12.49
C ASP A 53 -7.57 -32.41 -11.04
N ILE A 54 -7.99 -31.15 -10.86
CA ILE A 54 -8.28 -30.59 -9.54
C ILE A 54 -9.48 -31.31 -8.91
N SER A 55 -9.32 -31.74 -7.64
CA SER A 55 -10.34 -32.50 -6.93
C SER A 55 -10.32 -32.20 -5.43
N GLY A 56 -11.46 -32.40 -4.76
CA GLY A 56 -11.60 -32.40 -3.29
C GLY A 56 -10.90 -31.24 -2.57
N ASP A 57 -10.07 -31.59 -1.60
CA ASP A 57 -9.33 -30.67 -0.72
C ASP A 57 -8.40 -29.71 -1.47
N SER A 58 -7.87 -30.12 -2.63
CA SER A 58 -6.97 -29.28 -3.42
C SER A 58 -7.70 -28.08 -4.01
N ALA A 59 -8.99 -28.17 -4.32
CA ALA A 59 -9.78 -27.01 -4.76
C ALA A 59 -10.05 -26.01 -3.63
N MET A 60 -10.10 -26.47 -2.38
CA MET A 60 -10.35 -25.60 -1.21
C MET A 60 -9.13 -24.73 -0.84
N LEU A 61 -7.92 -25.19 -1.17
CA LEU A 61 -6.68 -24.45 -0.96
C LEU A 61 -6.56 -23.24 -1.89
N PHE A 62 -7.07 -23.34 -3.12
CA PHE A 62 -6.96 -22.28 -4.11
C PHE A 62 -8.14 -21.32 -3.94
N GLN A 63 -7.82 -20.11 -3.54
CA GLN A 63 -8.81 -19.04 -3.40
C GLN A 63 -8.33 -17.81 -4.14
N GLN A 64 -9.29 -17.05 -4.69
CA GLN A 64 -8.99 -15.75 -5.24
C GLN A 64 -8.39 -14.85 -4.15
N ASN A 65 -7.32 -14.14 -4.51
CA ASN A 65 -6.47 -13.35 -3.60
C ASN A 65 -5.74 -14.18 -2.53
N GLY A 66 -5.72 -15.50 -2.64
CA GLY A 66 -4.93 -16.38 -1.78
C GLY A 66 -3.43 -16.28 -2.06
N ILE A 67 -2.62 -16.67 -1.09
CA ILE A 67 -1.17 -16.80 -1.25
C ILE A 67 -0.81 -18.25 -0.96
N LEU A 68 -0.19 -18.91 -1.94
CA LEU A 68 0.23 -20.29 -1.83
C LEU A 68 1.72 -20.42 -2.12
N ARG A 69 2.37 -21.34 -1.42
CA ARG A 69 3.60 -21.92 -1.95
C ARG A 69 3.21 -22.88 -3.04
N LEU A 70 3.74 -22.67 -4.24
CA LEU A 70 3.44 -23.45 -5.43
C LEU A 70 4.69 -24.19 -5.90
N GLU A 71 4.48 -25.43 -6.29
CA GLU A 71 5.35 -26.18 -7.18
C GLU A 71 4.71 -26.19 -8.56
N ALA A 72 5.40 -25.65 -9.55
CA ALA A 72 4.90 -25.53 -10.91
C ALA A 72 6.01 -25.75 -11.95
N MET A 73 5.62 -25.99 -13.19
CA MET A 73 6.52 -25.99 -14.34
C MET A 73 6.14 -24.89 -15.32
N LEU A 74 7.14 -24.16 -15.80
CA LEU A 74 6.97 -23.20 -16.88
C LEU A 74 6.75 -23.91 -18.21
N ASP A 75 5.65 -23.58 -18.88
CA ASP A 75 5.32 -23.97 -20.23
C ASP A 75 5.00 -22.73 -21.06
N PHE A 76 4.78 -22.91 -22.36
CA PHE A 76 4.40 -21.86 -23.30
C PHE A 76 3.19 -22.33 -24.10
N PHE A 77 2.10 -21.58 -23.98
CA PHE A 77 0.87 -21.80 -24.76
C PHE A 77 0.74 -20.71 -25.81
N LYS A 78 0.87 -21.08 -27.09
CA LYS A 78 0.90 -20.12 -28.22
C LYS A 78 1.93 -19.01 -27.99
N ASP A 79 3.16 -19.42 -27.65
CA ASP A 79 4.31 -18.55 -27.35
C ASP A 79 4.13 -17.60 -26.14
N SER A 80 3.02 -17.68 -25.42
CA SER A 80 2.80 -16.97 -24.15
C SER A 80 3.18 -17.86 -22.96
N PRO A 81 3.89 -17.34 -21.95
CA PRO A 81 4.24 -18.12 -20.76
C PRO A 81 2.98 -18.56 -20.00
N GLN A 82 2.99 -19.81 -19.53
CA GLN A 82 1.93 -20.39 -18.70
C GLN A 82 2.56 -21.35 -17.68
N LEU A 83 2.07 -21.34 -16.45
CA LEU A 83 2.49 -22.28 -15.43
C LEU A 83 1.57 -23.50 -15.39
N THR A 84 2.14 -24.70 -15.29
CA THR A 84 1.40 -25.91 -14.91
C THR A 84 1.71 -26.22 -13.45
N ILE A 85 0.72 -26.07 -12.59
CA ILE A 85 0.84 -26.32 -11.15
C ILE A 85 0.84 -27.83 -10.92
N VAL A 86 1.77 -28.28 -10.08
CA VAL A 86 1.92 -29.68 -9.66
C VAL A 86 1.35 -29.86 -8.25
N GLY A 87 1.56 -28.89 -7.38
CA GLY A 87 1.04 -28.90 -6.02
C GLY A 87 1.30 -27.59 -5.31
N GLY A 88 0.79 -27.48 -4.08
CA GLY A 88 1.03 -26.33 -3.24
C GLY A 88 0.42 -26.47 -1.86
N TYR A 89 0.80 -25.56 -0.97
CA TYR A 89 0.25 -25.49 0.39
C TYR A 89 0.20 -24.03 0.88
N VAL A 90 -0.59 -23.78 1.92
CA VAL A 90 -0.68 -22.46 2.56
C VAL A 90 0.57 -22.26 3.44
N PRO A 91 1.44 -21.29 3.13
CA PRO A 91 2.63 -21.03 3.93
C PRO A 91 2.28 -20.45 5.30
N SER A 92 3.25 -20.44 6.20
CA SER A 92 3.10 -19.70 7.46
C SER A 92 3.00 -18.19 7.22
N PRO A 93 2.38 -17.40 8.14
CA PRO A 93 2.30 -15.95 7.99
C PRO A 93 3.66 -15.25 7.79
N VAL A 94 4.71 -15.76 8.44
CA VAL A 94 6.08 -15.21 8.32
C VAL A 94 6.64 -15.44 6.92
N GLU A 95 6.47 -16.64 6.36
CA GLU A 95 6.89 -16.94 4.99
C GLU A 95 6.12 -16.13 3.96
N ILE A 96 4.82 -15.88 4.21
CA ILE A 96 3.98 -15.04 3.37
C ILE A 96 4.51 -13.61 3.34
N ASP A 97 4.77 -12.99 4.49
CA ASP A 97 5.24 -11.61 4.55
C ASP A 97 6.63 -11.45 3.88
N GLN A 98 7.54 -12.40 4.11
CA GLN A 98 8.85 -12.43 3.43
C GLN A 98 8.72 -12.54 1.91
N ALA A 99 7.80 -13.39 1.44
CA ALA A 99 7.54 -13.54 0.02
C ALA A 99 6.92 -12.28 -0.58
N LEU A 100 5.91 -11.70 0.07
CA LEU A 100 5.25 -10.48 -0.39
C LEU A 100 6.23 -9.30 -0.47
N GLN A 101 7.13 -9.16 0.50
CA GLN A 101 8.19 -8.15 0.46
C GLN A 101 9.14 -8.39 -0.72
N SER A 102 9.59 -9.63 -0.92
CA SER A 102 10.45 -10.01 -2.05
C SER A 102 9.77 -9.83 -3.42
N LEU A 103 8.44 -9.96 -3.45
CA LEU A 103 7.61 -9.75 -4.63
C LEU A 103 7.20 -8.27 -4.83
N GLY A 104 7.69 -7.34 -4.01
CA GLY A 104 7.37 -5.91 -4.11
C GLY A 104 5.91 -5.56 -3.79
N MET A 105 5.22 -6.42 -3.05
CA MET A 105 3.80 -6.28 -2.70
C MET A 105 3.57 -5.84 -1.24
N MET A 106 4.66 -5.66 -0.49
CA MET A 106 4.69 -5.17 0.89
C MET A 106 5.77 -4.10 1.01
N ALA A 107 5.63 -3.25 2.03
CA ALA A 107 6.61 -2.23 2.37
C ALA A 107 8.05 -2.81 2.43
N PRO A 108 9.05 -2.07 1.92
CA PRO A 108 10.45 -2.52 1.94
C PRO A 108 11.02 -2.54 3.37
N ARG A 109 10.38 -1.82 4.30
CA ARG A 109 10.71 -1.79 5.73
C ARG A 109 9.79 -2.74 6.49
N LYS A 110 10.28 -3.35 7.57
CA LYS A 110 9.45 -4.19 8.44
C LYS A 110 8.34 -3.35 9.07
N ILE A 111 7.13 -3.89 9.10
CA ILE A 111 5.96 -3.21 9.66
C ILE A 111 6.18 -2.85 11.14
N ASP A 112 6.75 -3.77 11.93
CA ASP A 112 6.98 -3.54 13.37
C ASP A 112 8.00 -2.41 13.64
N ASP A 113 9.01 -2.27 12.79
CA ASP A 113 9.99 -1.18 12.87
C ASP A 113 9.32 0.17 12.55
N MET A 114 8.44 0.19 11.55
CA MET A 114 7.66 1.38 11.18
C MET A 114 6.63 1.75 12.26
N VAL A 115 5.97 0.77 12.88
CA VAL A 115 5.08 1.02 14.02
C VAL A 115 5.86 1.60 15.20
N SER A 116 7.05 1.07 15.49
CA SER A 116 7.91 1.61 16.54
C SER A 116 8.34 3.05 16.28
N GLU A 117 8.64 3.39 15.01
CA GLU A 117 8.92 4.78 14.60
C GLU A 117 7.69 5.69 14.77
N LEU A 118 6.51 5.24 14.35
CA LEU A 118 5.26 5.98 14.56
C LEU A 118 5.04 6.29 16.04
N THR A 119 5.17 5.28 16.91
CA THR A 119 5.05 5.45 18.37
C THR A 119 6.08 6.44 18.91
N ALA A 120 7.32 6.40 18.42
CA ALA A 120 8.36 7.34 18.83
C ALA A 120 8.05 8.78 18.40
N ILE A 121 7.52 8.98 17.19
CA ILE A 121 7.08 10.30 16.72
C ILE A 121 5.96 10.83 17.61
N ILE A 122 4.93 10.02 17.90
CA ILE A 122 3.82 10.37 18.78
C ILE A 122 4.33 10.77 20.17
N ALA A 123 5.24 9.97 20.75
CA ALA A 123 5.83 10.27 22.06
C ALA A 123 6.65 11.58 22.08
N SER A 124 7.16 12.01 20.93
CA SER A 124 7.94 13.26 20.79
C SER A 124 7.09 14.53 20.73
N ILE A 125 5.75 14.41 20.63
CA ILE A 125 4.82 15.54 20.61
C ILE A 125 4.75 16.13 22.02
N LYS A 126 5.03 17.44 22.15
CA LYS A 126 5.04 18.14 23.45
C LYS A 126 3.65 18.63 23.84
N GLN A 127 2.84 19.08 22.88
CA GLN A 127 1.46 19.48 23.09
C GLN A 127 0.64 18.25 23.51
N GLU A 128 0.20 18.23 24.77
CA GLU A 128 -0.39 17.04 25.41
C GLU A 128 -1.67 16.56 24.72
N GLY A 129 -2.59 17.47 24.41
CA GLY A 129 -3.85 17.12 23.72
C GLY A 129 -3.63 16.53 22.33
N LEU A 130 -2.64 17.02 21.57
CA LEU A 130 -2.28 16.41 20.27
C LEU A 130 -1.68 15.02 20.44
N ARG A 131 -0.83 14.83 21.47
CA ARG A 131 -0.26 13.52 21.77
C ARG A 131 -1.36 12.53 22.18
N ASP A 132 -2.27 12.94 23.05
CA ASP A 132 -3.39 12.12 23.52
C ASP A 132 -4.34 11.75 22.37
N LEU A 133 -4.62 12.70 21.46
CA LEU A 133 -5.36 12.44 20.22
C LEU A 133 -4.69 11.34 19.38
N LEU A 134 -3.38 11.45 19.15
CA LEU A 134 -2.64 10.48 18.34
C LEU A 134 -2.58 9.11 19.01
N ILE A 135 -2.43 9.04 20.34
CA ILE A 135 -2.51 7.80 21.11
C ILE A 135 -3.91 7.19 20.98
N ALA A 136 -4.98 7.99 21.09
CA ALA A 136 -6.35 7.52 20.94
C ALA A 136 -6.57 6.86 19.56
N ILE A 137 -6.05 7.46 18.50
CA ILE A 137 -6.17 6.96 17.13
C ILE A 137 -5.28 5.72 16.89
N PHE A 138 -3.97 5.82 17.15
CA PHE A 138 -2.99 4.83 16.68
C PHE A 138 -2.65 3.74 17.70
N ASP A 139 -3.05 3.88 18.96
CA ASP A 139 -2.77 2.89 20.01
C ASP A 139 -4.05 2.38 20.69
N THR A 140 -4.87 3.27 21.28
CA THR A 140 -6.08 2.87 22.02
C THR A 140 -7.11 2.23 21.10
N ASN A 141 -7.32 2.77 19.89
CA ASN A 141 -8.19 2.18 18.88
C ASN A 141 -7.51 1.00 18.16
N LYS A 142 -7.45 -0.15 18.84
CA LYS A 142 -6.82 -1.38 18.32
C LYS A 142 -7.36 -1.82 16.95
N PRO A 143 -8.69 -1.82 16.68
CA PRO A 143 -9.20 -2.20 15.36
C PRO A 143 -8.69 -1.30 14.22
N PHE A 144 -8.55 0.01 14.46
CA PHE A 144 -7.97 0.92 13.48
C PHE A 144 -6.47 0.69 13.34
N ALA A 145 -5.72 0.66 14.45
CA ALA A 145 -4.26 0.52 14.45
C ALA A 145 -3.79 -0.74 13.70
N GLU A 146 -4.45 -1.88 13.94
CA GLU A 146 -4.15 -3.15 13.27
C GLU A 146 -4.40 -3.10 11.76
N LYS A 147 -5.45 -2.38 11.33
CA LYS A 147 -5.71 -2.16 9.90
C LYS A 147 -4.70 -1.19 9.30
N PHE A 148 -4.51 -0.03 9.93
CA PHE A 148 -3.65 1.05 9.45
C PHE A 148 -2.22 0.57 9.15
N LYS A 149 -1.61 -0.21 10.05
CA LYS A 149 -0.22 -0.65 9.90
C LYS A 149 0.03 -1.53 8.66
N ARG A 150 -0.99 -2.24 8.17
CA ARG A 150 -0.90 -3.08 6.95
C ARG A 150 -1.66 -2.49 5.76
N HIS A 151 -2.36 -1.37 5.94
CA HIS A 151 -3.19 -0.79 4.89
C HIS A 151 -2.35 -0.25 3.73
N PRO A 152 -2.82 -0.35 2.47
CA PRO A 152 -2.12 0.22 1.35
C PRO A 152 -2.37 1.73 1.27
N GLY A 153 -1.38 2.48 0.76
CA GLY A 153 -1.51 3.92 0.54
C GLY A 153 -2.39 4.26 -0.67
N ALA A 154 -2.57 3.31 -1.60
CA ALA A 154 -3.44 3.45 -2.76
C ALA A 154 -3.84 2.08 -3.33
N VAL A 155 -4.85 2.04 -4.21
CA VAL A 155 -5.22 0.81 -4.94
C VAL A 155 -4.21 0.49 -6.06
N LYS A 156 -3.72 1.51 -6.78
CA LYS A 156 -2.79 1.35 -7.93
C LYS A 156 -1.68 2.40 -8.02
N ASN A 157 -1.80 3.50 -7.28
CA ASN A 157 -0.90 4.64 -7.36
C ASN A 157 0.27 4.48 -6.38
N HIS A 158 0.87 5.57 -5.91
CA HIS A 158 2.00 5.51 -5.01
C HIS A 158 1.66 4.72 -3.73
N HIS A 159 2.65 3.98 -3.23
CA HIS A 159 2.51 3.18 -2.01
C HIS A 159 1.37 2.14 -2.07
N ALA A 160 1.05 1.63 -3.27
CA ALA A 160 0.02 0.61 -3.50
C ALA A 160 0.49 -0.81 -3.13
N TYR A 161 0.94 -0.97 -1.89
CA TYR A 161 1.45 -2.23 -1.32
C TYR A 161 1.06 -2.33 0.16
N ILE A 162 1.13 -3.53 0.73
CA ILE A 162 0.80 -3.78 2.14
C ILE A 162 1.73 -2.95 3.04
N GLY A 163 1.13 -2.18 3.95
CA GLY A 163 1.84 -1.24 4.82
C GLY A 163 2.25 0.07 4.14
N GLY A 164 1.78 0.32 2.91
CA GLY A 164 2.08 1.52 2.16
C GLY A 164 1.53 2.80 2.77
N LEU A 165 0.38 2.74 3.45
CA LEU A 165 -0.19 3.90 4.15
C LEU A 165 0.73 4.35 5.29
N LEU A 166 1.17 3.42 6.14
CA LEU A 166 2.10 3.69 7.23
C LEU A 166 3.45 4.21 6.69
N ALA A 167 3.99 3.59 5.65
CA ALA A 167 5.24 4.03 5.03
C ALA A 167 5.14 5.48 4.53
N HIS A 168 4.08 5.80 3.78
CA HIS A 168 3.82 7.15 3.29
C HIS A 168 3.68 8.17 4.43
N THR A 169 2.88 7.85 5.44
CA THR A 169 2.72 8.70 6.62
C THR A 169 4.05 9.01 7.33
N LEU A 170 4.92 8.00 7.47
CA LEU A 170 6.24 8.18 8.08
C LEU A 170 7.19 8.99 7.20
N GLU A 171 7.15 8.83 5.88
CA GLU A 171 7.94 9.65 4.95
C GLU A 171 7.55 11.13 5.03
N VAL A 172 6.24 11.43 5.08
CA VAL A 172 5.73 12.79 5.26
C VAL A 172 6.15 13.36 6.62
N ALA A 173 6.03 12.57 7.70
CA ALA A 173 6.43 12.98 9.04
C ALA A 173 7.94 13.20 9.18
N ALA A 174 8.77 12.35 8.55
CA ALA A 174 10.21 12.50 8.52
C ALA A 174 10.62 13.79 7.79
N ALA A 175 10.02 14.07 6.63
CA ALA A 175 10.26 15.30 5.89
C ALA A 175 9.80 16.54 6.69
N ALA A 176 8.66 16.45 7.39
CA ALA A 176 8.18 17.49 8.29
C ALA A 176 9.16 17.78 9.44
N LEU A 177 9.70 16.75 10.11
CA LEU A 177 10.73 16.91 11.15
C LEU A 177 11.95 17.66 10.62
N ASP A 178 12.38 17.28 9.42
CA ASP A 178 13.51 17.89 8.73
C ASP A 178 13.31 19.39 8.50
N HIS A 179 12.11 19.81 8.08
CA HIS A 179 11.79 21.22 7.91
C HIS A 179 11.68 21.97 9.23
N CYS A 180 11.09 21.36 10.26
CA CYS A 180 10.99 21.96 11.60
C CYS A 180 12.38 22.25 12.21
N ASN A 181 13.37 21.39 11.97
CA ASN A 181 14.73 21.58 12.47
C ASN A 181 15.45 22.79 11.85
N ARG A 182 14.96 23.30 10.71
CA ARG A 182 15.60 24.39 9.94
C ARG A 182 14.81 25.69 9.99
N ASN A 183 13.59 25.68 10.52
CA ASN A 183 12.71 26.84 10.54
C ASN A 183 11.86 26.83 11.82
N ASP A 184 12.21 27.73 12.74
CA ASP A 184 11.59 27.91 14.05
C ASP A 184 10.18 28.52 13.98
N LYS A 185 9.76 29.02 12.82
CA LYS A 185 8.41 29.55 12.60
C LYS A 185 7.35 28.47 12.41
N ILE A 186 7.77 27.22 12.22
CA ILE A 186 6.85 26.09 12.03
C ILE A 186 6.44 25.56 13.39
N ASN A 187 5.13 25.44 13.64
CA ASN A 187 4.65 24.70 14.77
C ASN A 187 4.84 23.19 14.52
N ARG A 188 5.97 22.68 15.04
CA ARG A 188 6.38 21.27 14.89
C ARG A 188 5.27 20.29 15.27
N ASP A 189 4.63 20.49 16.42
CA ASP A 189 3.68 19.51 16.94
C ASP A 189 2.40 19.46 16.10
N ILE A 190 1.95 20.61 15.59
CA ILE A 190 0.80 20.67 14.67
C ILE A 190 1.15 20.02 13.33
N LEU A 191 2.29 20.35 12.73
CA LEU A 191 2.69 19.77 11.45
C LEU A 191 2.86 18.25 11.54
N LEU A 192 3.48 17.74 12.61
CA LEU A 192 3.63 16.30 12.81
C LEU A 192 2.30 15.62 13.07
N ALA A 193 1.46 16.17 13.95
CA ALA A 193 0.14 15.60 14.18
C ALA A 193 -0.66 15.54 12.88
N ALA A 194 -0.66 16.63 12.09
CA ALA A 194 -1.29 16.68 10.79
C ALA A 194 -0.72 15.66 9.80
N ALA A 195 0.61 15.53 9.71
CA ALA A 195 1.27 14.52 8.87
C ALA A 195 0.86 13.09 9.24
N LEU A 196 0.71 12.80 10.53
CA LEU A 196 0.27 11.47 10.99
C LEU A 196 -1.20 11.20 10.63
N VAL A 197 -2.08 12.20 10.70
CA VAL A 197 -3.52 12.00 10.50
C VAL A 197 -4.04 12.30 9.10
N HIS A 198 -3.26 12.91 8.21
CA HIS A 198 -3.77 13.48 6.94
C HIS A 198 -4.55 12.49 6.08
N ASP A 199 -4.11 11.23 6.08
CA ASP A 199 -4.60 10.18 5.19
C ASP A 199 -5.32 9.02 5.90
N ILE A 200 -5.66 9.17 7.19
CA ILE A 200 -6.28 8.08 7.99
C ILE A 200 -7.60 7.58 7.40
N GLY A 201 -8.29 8.42 6.63
CA GLY A 201 -9.53 8.06 5.94
C GLY A 201 -9.34 6.96 4.89
N LYS A 202 -8.11 6.72 4.40
CA LYS A 202 -7.82 5.64 3.45
C LYS A 202 -8.16 4.26 4.01
N VAL A 203 -8.11 4.09 5.34
CA VAL A 203 -8.50 2.85 6.05
C VAL A 203 -9.98 2.50 5.83
N ARG A 204 -10.86 3.50 5.68
CA ARG A 204 -12.27 3.30 5.35
C ARG A 204 -12.53 3.36 3.84
N GLU A 205 -11.68 4.04 3.09
CA GLU A 205 -11.85 4.24 1.65
C GLU A 205 -11.52 2.98 0.82
N ILE A 206 -10.38 2.36 1.12
CA ILE A 206 -9.82 1.28 0.29
C ILE A 206 -10.31 -0.07 0.81
N GLU A 207 -10.82 -0.88 -0.10
CA GLU A 207 -11.14 -2.28 0.16
C GLU A 207 -9.87 -3.12 0.08
N VAL A 208 -9.63 -3.97 1.07
CA VAL A 208 -8.43 -4.81 1.16
C VAL A 208 -8.75 -6.29 1.25
N ASP A 209 -7.85 -7.13 0.73
CA ASP A 209 -7.89 -8.57 1.00
C ASP A 209 -7.37 -8.93 2.39
N ALA A 210 -7.33 -10.23 2.71
CA ALA A 210 -6.91 -10.74 4.01
C ALA A 210 -5.46 -10.38 4.42
N PHE A 211 -4.63 -9.96 3.47
CA PHE A 211 -3.23 -9.61 3.71
C PHE A 211 -2.98 -8.11 3.85
N GLY A 212 -3.98 -7.29 3.48
CA GLY A 212 -3.89 -5.83 3.45
C GLY A 212 -3.62 -5.26 2.05
N MET A 213 -3.89 -6.01 0.98
CA MET A 213 -3.68 -5.53 -0.39
C MET A 213 -4.91 -4.81 -0.92
N GLY A 214 -4.72 -3.65 -1.56
CA GLY A 214 -5.82 -2.88 -2.13
C GLY A 214 -6.45 -3.59 -3.33
N ILE A 215 -7.71 -4.02 -3.19
CA ILE A 215 -8.47 -4.71 -4.26
C ILE A 215 -9.56 -3.83 -4.88
N GLY A 216 -9.81 -2.66 -4.31
CA GLY A 216 -10.83 -1.75 -4.79
C GLY A 216 -11.13 -0.63 -3.80
N PHE A 217 -12.34 -0.09 -3.90
CA PHE A 217 -12.84 0.93 -3.00
C PHE A 217 -14.13 0.43 -2.35
N THR A 218 -14.28 0.68 -1.05
CA THR A 218 -15.52 0.41 -0.33
C THR A 218 -16.65 1.27 -0.88
N ARG A 219 -17.91 0.93 -0.56
CA ARG A 219 -19.06 1.77 -0.93
C ARG A 219 -18.91 3.19 -0.41
N GLU A 220 -18.49 3.34 0.86
CA GLU A 220 -18.24 4.65 1.47
C GLU A 220 -17.08 5.36 0.78
N GLY A 221 -15.99 4.65 0.49
CA GLY A 221 -14.82 5.19 -0.20
C GLY A 221 -15.12 5.72 -1.60
N LYS A 222 -16.06 5.11 -2.32
CA LYS A 222 -16.51 5.63 -3.63
C LYS A 222 -17.36 6.89 -3.52
N LEU A 223 -18.16 7.02 -2.46
CA LEU A 223 -19.11 8.12 -2.29
C LEU A 223 -18.48 9.33 -1.59
N LEU A 224 -17.64 9.10 -0.58
CA LEU A 224 -17.15 10.14 0.33
C LEU A 224 -15.67 10.47 0.16
N ARG A 225 -14.86 9.51 -0.33
CA ARG A 225 -13.39 9.62 -0.44
C ARG A 225 -12.70 9.80 0.91
N HIS A 226 -11.38 9.62 0.92
CA HIS A 226 -10.59 9.59 2.16
C HIS A 226 -10.58 10.90 2.95
N ILE A 227 -10.59 12.07 2.31
CA ILE A 227 -10.59 13.37 3.03
C ILE A 227 -11.81 13.49 3.95
N SER A 228 -13.01 13.25 3.44
CA SER A 228 -14.24 13.34 4.23
C SER A 228 -14.32 12.26 5.30
N LEU A 229 -13.90 11.03 4.99
CA LEU A 229 -13.86 9.92 5.95
C LEU A 229 -12.84 10.19 7.07
N GLY A 230 -11.67 10.73 6.73
CA GLY A 230 -10.63 11.10 7.69
C GLY A 230 -11.06 12.24 8.60
N MET A 231 -11.80 13.21 8.06
CA MET A 231 -12.41 14.30 8.83
C MET A 231 -13.42 13.79 9.88
N GLU A 232 -14.28 12.84 9.51
CA GLU A 232 -15.22 12.22 10.46
C GLU A 232 -14.48 11.46 11.57
N MET A 233 -13.43 10.71 11.22
CA MET A 233 -12.60 9.98 12.18
C MET A 233 -11.85 10.92 13.13
N LEU A 234 -11.28 12.01 12.59
CA LEU A 234 -10.59 13.02 13.37
C LEU A 234 -11.55 13.74 14.32
N GLU A 235 -12.76 14.09 13.86
CA GLU A 235 -13.77 14.74 14.69
C GLU A 235 -14.14 13.88 15.91
N HIS A 236 -14.43 12.60 15.69
CA HIS A 236 -14.74 11.67 16.78
C HIS A 236 -13.59 11.60 17.79
N ALA A 237 -12.36 11.44 17.31
CA ALA A 237 -11.19 11.36 18.18
C ALA A 237 -10.94 12.66 18.97
N CYS A 238 -11.18 13.83 18.35
CA CYS A 238 -11.07 15.13 19.02
C CYS A 238 -12.09 15.27 20.17
N GLN A 239 -13.33 14.82 19.96
CA GLN A 239 -14.37 14.81 20.99
C GLN A 239 -14.04 13.85 22.13
N GLU A 240 -13.55 12.66 21.81
CA GLU A 240 -13.19 11.63 22.77
C GLU A 240 -12.11 12.08 23.75
N VAL A 241 -11.06 12.75 23.26
CA VAL A 241 -9.97 13.25 24.11
C VAL A 241 -10.22 14.66 24.67
N GLY A 242 -11.34 15.29 24.31
CA GLY A 242 -11.66 16.67 24.71
C GLY A 242 -10.64 17.69 24.20
N LEU A 243 -10.15 17.52 22.95
CA LEU A 243 -9.13 18.38 22.37
C LEU A 243 -9.60 19.85 22.33
N ALA A 244 -8.69 20.78 22.63
CA ALA A 244 -8.97 22.21 22.55
C ALA A 244 -9.55 22.58 21.16
N PRO A 245 -10.67 23.34 21.09
CA PRO A 245 -11.37 23.57 19.83
C PRO A 245 -10.50 24.14 18.70
N GLU A 246 -9.59 25.06 19.02
CA GLU A 246 -8.68 25.66 18.04
C GLU A 246 -7.70 24.64 17.45
N LEU A 247 -7.12 23.74 18.26
CA LEU A 247 -6.22 22.68 17.76
C LEU A 247 -6.97 21.71 16.85
N GLY A 248 -8.18 21.32 17.26
CA GLY A 248 -9.05 20.48 16.42
C GLY A 248 -9.37 21.16 15.08
N LEU A 249 -9.66 22.47 15.09
CA LEU A 249 -9.90 23.23 13.87
C LEU A 249 -8.67 23.30 12.96
N MET A 250 -7.48 23.53 13.52
CA MET A 250 -6.23 23.59 12.74
C MET A 250 -5.90 22.25 12.08
N LEU A 251 -6.03 21.14 12.80
CA LEU A 251 -5.79 19.80 12.23
C LEU A 251 -6.79 19.48 11.12
N LYS A 252 -8.07 19.76 11.34
CA LYS A 252 -9.11 19.63 10.32
C LYS A 252 -8.79 20.44 9.07
N HIS A 253 -8.33 21.67 9.23
CA HIS A 253 -7.91 22.50 8.10
C HIS A 253 -6.75 21.85 7.33
N CYS A 254 -5.75 21.31 8.04
CA CYS A 254 -4.65 20.58 7.40
C CYS A 254 -5.15 19.37 6.59
N ILE A 255 -6.07 18.55 7.15
CA ILE A 255 -6.66 17.43 6.40
C ILE A 255 -7.46 17.92 5.20
N LEU A 256 -8.28 18.96 5.32
CA LEU A 256 -9.09 19.44 4.19
C LEU A 256 -8.22 20.05 3.06
N SER A 257 -7.06 20.60 3.40
CA SER A 257 -6.22 21.32 2.44
C SER A 257 -4.97 20.57 1.98
N HIS A 258 -4.72 19.33 2.42
CA HIS A 258 -3.45 18.65 2.11
C HIS A 258 -3.24 18.33 0.62
N HIS A 259 -4.28 18.27 -0.21
CA HIS A 259 -4.10 18.20 -1.67
C HIS A 259 -3.84 19.58 -2.30
N GLY A 260 -3.84 20.68 -1.54
CA GLY A 260 -3.39 22.01 -1.93
C GLY A 260 -4.41 22.83 -2.72
N GLN A 261 -5.03 22.25 -3.74
CA GLN A 261 -5.93 22.96 -4.66
C GLN A 261 -7.19 22.15 -5.00
N ALA A 262 -8.25 22.86 -5.39
CA ALA A 262 -9.54 22.26 -5.73
C ALA A 262 -9.42 21.25 -6.90
N GLU A 263 -8.58 21.56 -7.89
CA GLU A 263 -8.31 20.70 -9.04
C GLU A 263 -7.63 19.38 -8.65
N TRP A 264 -6.97 19.34 -7.49
CA TRP A 264 -6.34 18.14 -6.93
C TRP A 264 -7.23 17.44 -5.89
N GLY A 265 -8.46 17.93 -5.72
CA GLY A 265 -9.49 17.32 -4.88
C GLY A 265 -9.51 17.84 -3.44
N SER A 266 -8.77 18.91 -3.13
CA SER A 266 -8.84 19.56 -1.81
C SER A 266 -10.10 20.42 -1.71
N PRO A 267 -10.96 20.25 -0.68
CA PRO A 267 -12.11 21.12 -0.47
C PRO A 267 -11.77 22.61 -0.28
N VAL A 268 -10.62 22.92 0.32
CA VAL A 268 -10.14 24.29 0.58
C VAL A 268 -8.63 24.36 0.37
N GLU A 269 -8.11 25.55 0.12
CA GLU A 269 -6.67 25.80 0.02
C GLU A 269 -6.03 25.91 1.42
N PRO A 270 -4.71 25.65 1.55
CA PRO A 270 -3.99 25.87 2.80
C PRO A 270 -4.06 27.32 3.27
N MET A 271 -4.32 27.53 4.57
CA MET A 271 -4.41 28.85 5.21
C MET A 271 -3.52 28.94 6.46
N LEU A 272 -2.73 27.90 6.70
CA LEU A 272 -1.77 27.78 7.78
C LEU A 272 -0.43 27.39 7.17
N LEU A 273 0.68 27.83 7.78
CA LEU A 273 2.02 27.45 7.33
C LEU A 273 2.20 25.92 7.36
N GLU A 274 1.67 25.27 8.40
CA GLU A 274 1.72 23.82 8.56
C GLU A 274 0.91 23.10 7.48
N ALA A 275 -0.25 23.65 7.08
CA ALA A 275 -1.06 23.09 6.01
C ALA A 275 -0.38 23.24 4.64
N GLU A 276 0.24 24.39 4.38
CA GLU A 276 0.99 24.66 3.14
C GLU A 276 2.17 23.70 3.02
N LEU A 277 2.91 23.50 4.11
CA LEU A 277 4.02 22.55 4.14
C LEU A 277 3.53 21.11 3.99
N LEU A 278 2.50 20.70 4.73
CA LEU A 278 1.94 19.36 4.64
C LEU A 278 1.61 19.00 3.19
N HIS A 279 0.99 19.93 2.47
CA HIS A 279 0.66 19.74 1.06
C HIS A 279 1.88 19.38 0.20
N TYR A 280 2.96 20.15 0.29
CA TYR A 280 4.16 19.86 -0.49
C TYR A 280 4.87 18.59 -0.04
N LEU A 281 4.86 18.29 1.26
CA LEU A 281 5.51 17.10 1.82
C LEU A 281 4.78 15.81 1.42
N ASP A 282 3.45 15.82 1.45
CA ASP A 282 2.59 14.75 0.92
C ASP A 282 2.93 14.50 -0.56
N ASN A 283 2.86 15.55 -1.38
CA ASN A 283 3.16 15.44 -2.80
C ASN A 283 4.61 15.01 -3.07
N LEU A 284 5.58 15.44 -2.25
CA LEU A 284 6.98 15.01 -2.36
C LEU A 284 7.12 13.50 -2.15
N SER A 285 6.54 12.94 -1.08
CA SER A 285 6.55 11.49 -0.85
C SER A 285 5.89 10.74 -2.02
N ALA A 286 4.69 11.17 -2.41
CA ALA A 286 3.92 10.57 -3.50
C ALA A 286 4.70 10.55 -4.82
N LYS A 287 5.33 11.67 -5.20
CA LYS A 287 6.11 11.78 -6.45
C LYS A 287 7.42 11.01 -6.38
N THR A 288 8.06 10.94 -5.22
CA THR A 288 9.32 10.22 -5.04
C THR A 288 9.13 8.71 -5.18
N GLU A 289 8.13 8.13 -4.52
CA GLU A 289 7.81 6.71 -4.67
C GLU A 289 7.39 6.42 -6.12
N GLN A 290 6.49 7.24 -6.67
CA GLN A 290 5.97 7.03 -8.02
C GLN A 290 7.09 7.06 -9.05
N PHE A 291 8.03 8.01 -8.94
CA PHE A 291 9.18 8.08 -9.85
C PHE A 291 10.11 6.89 -9.69
N SER A 292 10.45 6.52 -8.46
CA SER A 292 11.33 5.40 -8.16
C SER A 292 10.75 4.08 -8.71
N ARG A 293 9.45 3.87 -8.55
CA ARG A 293 8.75 2.70 -9.07
C ARG A 293 8.72 2.66 -10.60
N GLU A 294 8.44 3.78 -11.25
CA GLU A 294 8.44 3.85 -12.71
C GLU A 294 9.85 3.71 -13.29
N ALA A 295 10.89 4.18 -12.58
CA ALA A 295 12.27 3.93 -12.96
C ALA A 295 12.63 2.44 -12.84
N GLY A 296 12.19 1.76 -11.79
CA GLY A 296 12.42 0.32 -11.58
C GLY A 296 11.85 -0.59 -12.68
N ARG A 297 10.91 -0.10 -13.49
CA ARG A 297 10.36 -0.82 -14.65
C ARG A 297 11.24 -0.77 -15.90
N ALA A 298 12.22 0.12 -15.96
CA ALA A 298 13.22 0.13 -17.01
C ALA A 298 14.38 -0.80 -16.65
N GLU A 299 15.07 -1.34 -17.66
CA GLU A 299 16.40 -1.94 -17.47
C GLU A 299 17.41 -0.83 -17.12
N PRO A 300 18.50 -1.13 -16.39
CA PRO A 300 19.55 -0.15 -16.12
C PRO A 300 20.10 0.49 -17.40
N GLY A 301 20.18 1.83 -17.42
CA GLY A 301 20.54 2.62 -18.61
C GLY A 301 19.39 2.83 -19.62
N GLY A 302 18.21 2.28 -19.35
CA GLY A 302 17.03 2.40 -20.20
C GLY A 302 16.02 3.46 -19.75
N PHE A 303 14.96 3.59 -20.54
CA PHE A 303 13.82 4.46 -20.27
C PHE A 303 12.53 3.65 -20.14
N ASN A 304 11.65 4.09 -19.24
CA ASN A 304 10.26 3.64 -19.16
C ASN A 304 9.34 4.84 -19.44
N ARG A 305 8.40 4.69 -20.38
CA ARG A 305 7.38 5.71 -20.67
C ARG A 305 6.25 5.60 -19.65
N SER A 306 6.33 6.40 -18.58
CA SER A 306 5.33 6.39 -17.52
C SER A 306 4.04 7.09 -17.95
N ALA A 307 2.93 6.35 -17.95
CA ALA A 307 1.60 6.93 -18.16
C ALA A 307 1.16 7.83 -17.00
N THR A 308 1.55 7.47 -15.77
CA THR A 308 1.14 8.16 -14.54
C THR A 308 1.91 9.47 -14.34
N LEU A 309 3.19 9.53 -14.73
CA LEU A 309 4.01 10.75 -14.72
C LEU A 309 3.95 11.53 -16.04
N ARG A 310 3.34 10.95 -17.09
CA ARG A 310 3.19 11.52 -18.43
C ARG A 310 4.52 11.94 -19.09
N ARG A 311 5.60 11.23 -18.76
CA ARG A 311 6.96 11.49 -19.27
C ARG A 311 7.79 10.21 -19.27
N GLU A 312 8.93 10.26 -19.95
CA GLU A 312 9.94 9.21 -19.84
C GLU A 312 10.67 9.31 -18.50
N VAL A 313 10.94 8.14 -17.92
CA VAL A 313 11.67 7.98 -16.67
C VAL A 313 12.91 7.15 -16.99
N TYR A 314 14.08 7.72 -16.69
CA TYR A 314 15.36 7.08 -16.88
C TYR A 314 15.74 6.27 -15.64
N ARG A 315 16.28 5.06 -15.83
CA ARG A 315 16.91 4.28 -14.75
C ARG A 315 18.43 4.38 -14.89
N PRO A 316 19.14 5.06 -13.98
CA PRO A 316 20.60 5.10 -14.00
C PRO A 316 21.22 3.70 -13.98
N SER A 317 22.31 3.52 -14.72
CA SER A 317 23.15 2.31 -14.68
C SER A 317 24.27 2.39 -13.64
N ILE A 318 24.38 3.50 -12.93
CA ILE A 318 25.38 3.78 -11.91
C ILE A 318 24.66 3.74 -10.56
N GLU A 319 25.22 2.99 -9.60
CA GLU A 319 24.78 2.96 -8.20
C GLU A 319 25.32 4.16 -7.41
#